data_AF-A0A2T4Y8W2-F1
#
_entry.id   AF-A0A2T4Y8W2-F1
#
_cell.length_a   1.000
_cell.length_b   1.000
_cell.length_c   1.000
_cell.angle_alpha   90.00
_cell.angle_beta   90.00
_cell.angle_gamma   90.00
#
_symmetry.space_group_name_H-M   'P 1'
#
loop_
_entity.id
_entity.type
_entity.pdbx_description
1 polymer ?
#
loop_
_entity_poly.entity_id
_entity_poly.type
_entity_poly.pdbx_seq_one_letter_code
_entity_poly.pdbx_strand_id
1 'polypeptide(L)'
;MRTLALAGLALVLLATPQPAPAQGRPATCSRDLFQNEGALRRQQTRLTAAANADLATQCRTWREHVGFLQSSRSVFATCQSGAQREQNVAMMDSELADYRTLLASRCGKR
;
A
#
# COMPACT_ATOMS: atom_id res chain seq x y z
N MET A 1 50.03 -11.82 -57.88
CA MET A 1 48.68 -12.41 -57.88
C MET A 1 48.14 -12.23 -56.46
N ARG A 2 47.53 -11.10 -56.10
CA ARG A 2 46.11 -10.74 -56.24
C ARG A 2 45.14 -11.85 -55.76
N THR A 3 44.70 -11.73 -54.51
CA THR A 3 43.32 -12.04 -54.09
C THR A 3 42.97 -11.15 -52.89
N LEU A 4 42.15 -10.12 -53.18
CA LEU A 4 41.37 -9.36 -52.22
C LEU A 4 40.14 -10.20 -51.84
N ALA A 5 39.80 -10.30 -50.55
CA ALA A 5 38.49 -10.74 -50.09
C ALA A 5 38.18 -9.94 -48.81
N LEU A 6 37.54 -8.79 -48.97
CA LEU A 6 36.09 -8.56 -48.84
C LEU A 6 35.65 -8.48 -47.37
N ALA A 7 35.39 -7.23 -47.00
CA ALA A 7 34.84 -6.78 -45.74
C ALA A 7 33.50 -7.45 -45.40
N GLY A 8 33.36 -7.85 -44.15
CA GLY A 8 32.09 -8.20 -43.53
C GLY A 8 32.04 -7.61 -42.13
N LEU A 9 31.86 -6.28 -42.02
CA LEU A 9 31.54 -5.66 -40.73
C LEU A 9 30.07 -6.00 -40.41
N ALA A 10 29.88 -7.02 -39.58
CA ALA A 10 28.58 -7.31 -39.00
C ALA A 10 28.19 -6.19 -38.02
N LEU A 11 27.24 -5.34 -38.39
CA LEU A 11 26.58 -4.42 -37.45
C LEU A 11 25.74 -5.25 -36.47
N VAL A 12 26.30 -5.48 -35.28
CA VAL A 12 25.53 -5.96 -34.13
C VAL A 12 24.69 -4.77 -33.63
N LEU A 13 23.41 -4.74 -33.97
CA LEU A 13 22.45 -3.84 -33.33
C LEU A 13 22.33 -4.24 -31.85
N LEU A 14 23.04 -3.53 -30.99
CA LEU A 14 22.81 -3.55 -29.55
C LEU A 14 21.42 -2.97 -29.29
N ALA A 15 20.43 -3.84 -29.10
CA ALA A 15 19.12 -3.46 -28.57
C ALA A 15 19.34 -2.93 -27.14
N THR A 16 19.46 -1.61 -27.00
CA THR A 16 19.50 -0.97 -25.69
C THR A 16 18.12 -1.13 -25.05
N PRO A 17 18.01 -1.74 -23.86
CA PRO A 17 16.73 -1.80 -23.16
C PRO A 17 16.30 -0.36 -22.87
N GLN A 18 15.23 0.09 -23.54
CA GLN A 18 14.65 1.38 -23.22
C GLN A 18 14.08 1.29 -21.80
N PRO A 19 14.42 2.22 -20.89
CA PRO A 19 13.80 2.24 -19.58
C PRO A 19 12.30 2.41 -19.80
N ALA A 20 11.52 1.42 -19.38
CA ALA A 20 10.07 1.55 -19.29
C ALA A 20 9.78 2.82 -18.47
N PRO A 21 8.79 3.64 -18.86
CA PRO A 21 8.43 4.80 -18.07
C PRO A 21 8.10 4.31 -16.66
N ALA A 22 8.94 4.66 -15.69
CA ALA A 22 8.60 4.47 -14.30
C ALA A 22 7.28 5.20 -14.12
N GLN A 23 6.19 4.48 -13.85
CA GLN A 23 4.92 5.11 -13.53
C GLN A 23 5.18 5.97 -12.30
N GLY A 24 5.31 7.28 -12.53
CA GLY A 24 5.67 8.23 -11.50
C GLY A 24 4.64 8.15 -10.40
N ARG A 25 5.11 8.18 -9.15
CA ARG A 25 4.22 8.25 -7.99
C ARG A 25 3.24 9.44 -8.15
N PRO A 26 1.96 9.28 -7.78
CA PRO A 26 1.00 10.38 -7.89
C PRO A 26 1.50 11.66 -7.24
N ALA A 27 1.32 12.80 -7.91
CA ALA A 27 1.71 14.12 -7.40
C ALA A 27 0.99 14.47 -6.08
N THR A 28 -0.10 13.79 -5.77
CA THR A 28 -0.92 13.97 -4.56
C THR A 28 -0.32 13.34 -3.31
N CYS A 29 0.70 12.50 -3.45
CA CYS A 29 1.09 11.61 -2.37
C CYS A 29 1.59 12.30 -1.09
N SER A 30 2.12 13.52 -1.15
CA SER A 30 2.46 14.27 0.06
C SER A 30 1.21 14.59 0.88
N ARG A 31 0.17 15.11 0.20
CA ARG A 31 -1.13 15.38 0.80
C ARG A 31 -1.79 14.10 1.31
N ASP A 32 -1.78 13.03 0.52
CA ASP A 32 -2.49 11.80 0.87
C ASP A 32 -1.85 11.12 2.09
N LEU A 33 -0.52 11.16 2.23
CA LEU A 33 0.18 10.70 3.44
C LEU A 33 -0.16 11.57 4.66
N PHE A 34 -0.15 12.89 4.52
CA PHE A 34 -0.51 13.81 5.61
C PHE A 34 -1.95 13.59 6.10
N GLN A 35 -2.88 13.42 5.15
CA GLN A 35 -4.28 13.14 5.47
C GLN A 35 -4.45 11.77 6.12
N ASN A 36 -3.68 10.77 5.69
CA ASN A 36 -3.66 9.44 6.29
C ASN A 36 -3.18 9.49 7.75
N GLU A 37 -2.12 10.24 8.05
CA GLU A 37 -1.64 10.44 9.42
C GLU A 37 -2.70 11.13 10.31
N GLY A 38 -3.35 12.16 9.78
CA GLY A 38 -4.48 12.80 10.46
C GLY A 38 -5.66 11.85 10.70
N ALA A 39 -5.95 10.98 9.73
CA ALA A 39 -7.01 9.98 9.85
C ALA A 39 -6.66 8.90 10.89
N LEU A 40 -5.39 8.48 10.98
CA LEU A 40 -4.91 7.54 12.00
C LEU A 40 -5.16 8.08 13.41
N ARG A 41 -4.79 9.34 13.66
CA ARG A 41 -5.08 10.01 14.95
C ARG A 41 -6.58 9.99 15.30
N ARG A 42 -7.45 10.32 14.33
CA ARG A 42 -8.91 10.28 14.53
C ARG A 42 -9.42 8.87 14.82
N GLN A 43 -8.87 7.86 14.15
CA GLN A 43 -9.24 6.47 14.41
C GLN A 43 -8.85 6.03 15.82
N GLN A 44 -7.66 6.41 16.29
CA GLN A 44 -7.26 6.13 17.65
C GLN A 44 -8.26 6.72 18.67
N THR A 45 -8.66 7.99 18.49
CA THR A 45 -9.68 8.61 19.35
C THR A 45 -11.01 7.85 19.30
N ARG A 46 -11.47 7.45 18.11
CA ARG A 46 -12.72 6.68 17.96
C ARG A 46 -12.67 5.33 18.66
N LEU A 47 -11.57 4.60 18.52
CA LEU A 47 -11.38 3.31 19.17
C LEU A 47 -11.37 3.45 20.69
N THR A 48 -10.63 4.45 21.22
CA THR A 48 -10.60 4.75 22.65
C THR A 48 -12.00 5.09 23.18
N ALA A 49 -12.76 5.91 22.47
CA ALA A 49 -14.12 6.28 22.86
C ALA A 49 -15.08 5.07 22.86
N ALA A 50 -14.89 4.11 21.95
CA ALA A 50 -15.71 2.92 21.84
C ALA A 50 -15.32 1.79 22.82
N ALA A 51 -14.19 1.90 23.53
CA ALA A 51 -13.62 0.82 24.33
C ALA A 51 -14.60 0.21 25.35
N ASN A 52 -15.43 1.05 25.96
CA ASN A 52 -16.43 0.66 26.97
C ASN A 52 -17.88 0.82 26.49
N ALA A 53 -18.10 1.04 25.19
CA ALA A 53 -19.45 1.15 24.64
C ALA A 53 -20.17 -0.20 24.63
N ASP A 54 -21.48 -0.22 24.33
CA ASP A 54 -22.18 -1.48 24.11
C ASP A 54 -21.58 -2.27 22.92
N LEU A 55 -21.83 -3.59 22.89
CA LEU A 55 -21.24 -4.49 21.89
C LEU A 55 -21.62 -4.09 20.45
N ALA A 56 -22.86 -3.62 20.22
CA ALA A 56 -23.28 -3.23 18.89
C ALA A 56 -22.50 -2.00 18.41
N THR A 57 -22.27 -1.02 19.29
CA THR A 57 -21.45 0.15 19.03
C THR A 57 -19.99 -0.22 18.78
N GLN A 58 -19.38 -1.05 19.64
CA GLN A 58 -18.02 -1.59 19.43
C GLN A 58 -17.88 -2.25 18.05
N CYS A 59 -18.82 -3.14 17.69
CA CYS A 59 -18.79 -3.84 16.42
C CYS A 59 -18.99 -2.93 15.20
N ARG A 60 -19.74 -1.82 15.30
CA ARG A 60 -19.81 -0.81 14.23
C ARG A 60 -18.46 -0.10 14.08
N THR A 61 -17.88 0.37 15.18
CA THR A 61 -16.59 1.08 15.18
C THR A 61 -15.46 0.20 14.63
N TRP A 62 -15.38 -1.07 15.01
CA TRP A 62 -14.35 -1.97 14.49
C TRP A 62 -14.49 -2.24 12.99
N ARG A 63 -15.73 -2.35 12.47
CA ARG A 63 -15.96 -2.50 11.02
C ARG A 63 -15.55 -1.25 10.25
N GLU A 64 -15.81 -0.06 10.78
CA GLU A 64 -15.34 1.19 10.20
C GLU A 64 -13.80 1.28 10.23
N HIS A 65 -13.19 0.83 11.33
CA HIS A 65 -11.75 0.78 11.47
C HIS A 65 -11.09 -0.15 10.44
N VAL A 66 -11.65 -1.33 10.18
CA VAL A 66 -11.20 -2.22 9.08
C VAL A 66 -11.21 -1.49 7.74
N GLY A 67 -12.28 -0.75 7.42
CA GLY A 67 -12.35 0.04 6.19
C GLY A 67 -11.25 1.10 6.10
N PHE A 68 -10.92 1.74 7.22
CA PHE A 68 -9.80 2.66 7.29
C PHE A 68 -8.45 1.97 7.07
N LEU A 69 -8.20 0.83 7.72
CA LEU A 69 -6.93 0.10 7.56
C LEU A 69 -6.69 -0.32 6.10
N GLN A 70 -7.76 -0.77 5.41
CA GLN A 70 -7.70 -1.06 3.98
C GLN A 70 -7.31 0.17 3.14
N SER A 71 -7.90 1.34 3.45
CA SER A 71 -7.57 2.60 2.78
C SER A 71 -6.13 3.05 3.07
N SER A 72 -5.71 2.98 4.34
CA SER A 72 -4.38 3.38 4.79
C SER A 72 -3.29 2.52 4.15
N ARG A 73 -3.50 1.21 4.11
CA ARG A 73 -2.64 0.26 3.39
C ARG A 73 -2.46 0.65 1.93
N SER A 74 -3.54 1.02 1.25
CA SER A 74 -3.49 1.45 -0.15
C SER A 74 -2.65 2.73 -0.31
N VAL A 75 -2.85 3.72 0.56
CA VAL A 75 -2.04 4.96 0.58
C VAL A 75 -0.56 4.63 0.73
N PHE A 76 -0.18 3.80 1.71
CA PHE A 76 1.23 3.41 1.87
C PHE A 76 1.77 2.63 0.66
N ALA A 77 0.99 1.71 0.10
CA ALA A 77 1.40 0.92 -1.05
C ALA A 77 1.65 1.75 -2.32
N THR A 78 0.84 2.80 -2.53
CA THR A 78 0.94 3.72 -3.68
C THR A 78 1.95 4.84 -3.45
N CYS A 79 1.99 5.36 -2.23
CA CYS A 79 2.73 6.57 -1.87
C CYS A 79 3.92 6.28 -0.97
N GLN A 80 4.56 5.12 -1.01
CA GLN A 80 5.87 4.91 -0.39
C GLN A 80 6.68 3.94 -1.25
N SER A 81 7.96 3.77 -0.94
CA SER A 81 8.84 2.80 -1.61
C SER A 81 9.85 2.20 -0.61
N GLY A 82 10.50 1.11 -1.02
CA GLY A 82 11.51 0.41 -0.22
C GLY A 82 10.98 -0.11 1.12
N ALA A 83 11.89 -0.23 2.09
CA ALA A 83 11.59 -0.81 3.41
C ALA A 83 10.47 -0.06 4.15
N GLN A 84 10.35 1.27 4.00
CA GLN A 84 9.30 2.04 4.64
C GLN A 84 7.90 1.61 4.16
N ARG A 85 7.74 1.40 2.85
CA ARG A 85 6.49 0.88 2.27
C ARG A 85 6.18 -0.50 2.82
N GLU A 86 7.17 -1.38 2.82
CA GLU A 86 7.00 -2.77 3.26
C GLU A 86 6.55 -2.85 4.72
N GLN A 87 7.21 -2.10 5.60
CA GLN A 87 6.87 -2.05 7.03
C GLN A 87 5.46 -1.50 7.26
N ASN A 88 5.11 -0.37 6.64
CA ASN A 88 3.80 0.24 6.85
C ASN A 88 2.66 -0.59 6.26
N VAL A 89 2.87 -1.21 5.09
CA VAL A 89 1.88 -2.14 4.51
C VAL A 89 1.71 -3.38 5.41
N ALA A 90 2.81 -3.96 5.90
CA ALA A 90 2.76 -5.12 6.78
C ALA A 90 2.06 -4.81 8.11
N MET A 91 2.29 -3.62 8.69
CA MET A 91 1.59 -3.18 9.90
C MET A 91 0.07 -3.10 9.67
N MET A 92 -0.38 -2.51 8.56
CA MET A 92 -1.80 -2.47 8.23
C MET A 92 -2.38 -3.86 7.97
N ASP A 93 -1.62 -4.76 7.33
CA ASP A 93 -2.03 -6.14 7.10
C ASP A 93 -2.19 -6.94 8.41
N SER A 94 -1.29 -6.73 9.37
CA SER A 94 -1.38 -7.33 10.71
C SER A 94 -2.63 -6.85 11.46
N GLU A 95 -2.83 -5.54 11.55
CA GLU A 95 -4.00 -4.99 12.24
C GLU A 95 -5.32 -5.43 11.57
N LEU A 96 -5.34 -5.53 10.23
CA LEU A 96 -6.49 -6.07 9.50
C LEU A 96 -6.81 -7.51 9.90
N ALA A 97 -5.80 -8.36 10.07
CA ALA A 97 -5.99 -9.74 10.50
C ALA A 97 -6.57 -9.80 11.92
N ASP A 98 -6.03 -8.98 12.83
CA ASP A 98 -6.48 -8.91 14.22
C ASP A 98 -7.95 -8.46 14.31
N TYR A 99 -8.30 -7.36 13.64
CA TYR A 99 -9.67 -6.86 13.66
C TYR A 99 -10.66 -7.78 12.94
N ARG A 100 -10.25 -8.50 11.88
CA ARG A 100 -11.11 -9.52 11.26
C ARG A 100 -11.40 -10.66 12.21
N THR A 101 -10.39 -11.11 12.95
CA THR A 101 -10.55 -12.16 13.99
C THR A 101 -11.46 -11.68 15.12
N LEU A 102 -11.28 -10.42 15.57
CA LEU A 102 -12.14 -9.80 16.58
C LEU A 102 -13.60 -9.71 16.13
N LEU A 103 -13.84 -9.31 14.87
CA LEU A 103 -15.18 -9.24 14.30
C LEU A 103 -15.82 -10.63 14.16
N ALA A 104 -15.07 -11.63 13.69
CA ALA A 104 -15.58 -12.99 13.53
C ALA A 104 -15.98 -13.62 14.87
N SER A 105 -15.22 -13.35 15.93
CA SER A 105 -15.47 -13.89 17.27
C SER A 105 -16.58 -13.17 18.05
N ARG A 106 -16.75 -11.85 17.85
CA ARG A 106 -17.64 -11.04 18.71
C ARG A 106 -18.85 -10.41 18.02
N CYS A 107 -18.83 -10.26 16.70
CA CYS A 107 -19.76 -9.37 16.01
C CYS A 107 -20.70 -10.05 15.00
N GLY A 108 -20.57 -11.36 14.80
CA GLY A 108 -21.39 -12.11 13.85
C GLY A 108 -21.24 -11.67 12.39
N LYS A 109 -21.97 -12.35 11.49
CA LYS A 109 -22.14 -11.88 10.10
C LYS A 109 -23.04 -10.64 10.10
N ARG A 110 -22.76 -9.69 9.19
CA ARG A 110 -23.56 -8.46 9.05
C ARG A 110 -25.01 -8.78 8.71
#